data_AF-A0A953UG96-F1
#
_entry.id   AF-A0A953UG96-F1
#
_cell.length_a   1.000
_cell.length_b   1.000
_cell.length_c   1.000
_cell.angle_alpha   90.00
_cell.angle_beta   90.00
_cell.angle_gamma   90.00
#
_symmetry.space_group_name_H-M   'P 1'
#
loop_
_entity.id
_entity.type
_entity.pdbx_description
1 polymer ?
#
loop_
_entity_poly.entity_id
_entity_poly.type
_entity_poly.pdbx_seq_one_letter_code
_entity_poly.pdbx_strand_id
1 'polypeptide(L)'
;LVIPATNTLLTAEKFAAINYALGYSEYPQREFDFLWRKLIESMDHNHDGQGGLPGDERKRSYAEMAILQGGEILRDRLRNIAERVEIPFGRCFPIVVFNPLSWQRSDVVKAHLTLYGEVSPRDLDDYRKGMRLMDEKDSPIPFHVEQYSENISRALDITFIARDVPSLGYKTYYLRPAGTTESTPVTAQLTFDSEQDHRDPRRPSGADTMDNAFYRVTIDKPTGRVTVFDKALGRDIVKNMEMVGVEERGGNYIGIEPLSGRTIPGMIDRIALEENNLVRAVMRLSGQVAGVPVTQRLILYRDAKRLDMENSIEWNHGPQVRIQQLFPYEIPNAEVRYGLPFGSNAADRLMANTGPYQVDEISQESWLKARHIQNWIHAGTPQYGFTIASDHQLMKLDDGLIRAEMVRGVKYTSVKVVREDQVGSMDYPPPGTYVCRYSLVSGAGDWKAVKAYRTGMSFNQPLIPVSVVDYVSRKVLPPSQSLLSVDGDNLVVSSLKKLDYGPGIALRFFEYEGSPANATVRFLGKGQVVREVNMLEEDLPGGEQSGLAVRPYEIRTVRLPAGR
;
A
#
# COMPACT_ATOMS: atom_id res chain seq x y z
N LEU A 1 -1.55 11.03 5.12
CA LEU A 1 -2.83 11.28 4.39
C LEU A 1 -2.64 11.63 2.92
N VAL A 2 -1.57 12.34 2.53
CA VAL A 2 -1.34 12.75 1.13
C VAL A 2 -1.29 11.57 0.15
N ILE A 3 -0.58 10.49 0.48
CA ILE A 3 -0.49 9.27 -0.35
C ILE A 3 -1.88 8.66 -0.60
N PRO A 4 -2.69 8.31 0.43
CA PRO A 4 -4.02 7.74 0.18
C PRO A 4 -4.94 8.72 -0.56
N ALA A 5 -4.90 10.03 -0.27
CA ALA A 5 -5.70 11.01 -0.99
C ALA A 5 -5.37 11.06 -2.49
N THR A 6 -4.08 11.09 -2.83
CA THR A 6 -3.60 11.07 -4.23
C THR A 6 -4.03 9.79 -4.94
N ASN A 7 -3.84 8.64 -4.29
CA ASN A 7 -4.22 7.34 -4.85
C ASN A 7 -5.73 7.21 -5.05
N THR A 8 -6.54 7.75 -4.14
CA THR A 8 -8.00 7.78 -4.28
C THR A 8 -8.42 8.60 -5.50
N LEU A 9 -7.93 9.83 -5.66
CA LEU A 9 -8.30 10.67 -6.82
C LEU A 9 -7.84 10.06 -8.14
N LEU A 10 -6.60 9.58 -8.23
CA LEU A 10 -6.11 8.90 -9.43
C LEU A 10 -6.94 7.67 -9.79
N THR A 11 -7.39 6.91 -8.78
CA THR A 11 -8.23 5.72 -9.02
C THR A 11 -9.64 6.11 -9.43
N ALA A 12 -10.22 7.13 -8.78
CA ALA A 12 -11.52 7.68 -9.12
C ALA A 12 -11.56 8.20 -10.56
N GLU A 13 -10.55 8.94 -11.01
CA GLU A 13 -10.45 9.43 -12.39
C GLU A 13 -10.40 8.28 -13.39
N LYS A 14 -9.58 7.25 -13.14
CA LYS A 14 -9.46 6.08 -14.02
C LYS A 14 -10.81 5.40 -14.22
N PHE A 15 -11.52 5.11 -13.14
CA PHE A 15 -12.82 4.44 -13.23
C PHE A 15 -13.95 5.36 -13.71
N ALA A 16 -13.86 6.68 -13.48
CA ALA A 16 -14.77 7.66 -14.07
C ALA A 16 -14.59 7.77 -15.59
N ALA A 17 -13.36 7.76 -16.09
CA ALA A 17 -13.07 7.76 -17.52
C ALA A 17 -13.55 6.48 -18.20
N ILE A 18 -13.39 5.32 -17.55
CA ILE A 18 -13.95 4.04 -18.00
C ILE A 18 -15.47 4.11 -18.09
N ASN A 19 -16.14 4.62 -17.06
CA ASN A 19 -17.60 4.76 -17.06
C ASN A 19 -18.10 5.73 -18.14
N TYR A 20 -17.37 6.82 -18.37
CA TYR A 20 -17.64 7.77 -19.46
C TYR A 20 -17.54 7.09 -20.83
N ALA A 21 -16.48 6.30 -21.07
CA ALA A 21 -16.30 5.54 -22.31
C ALA A 21 -17.36 4.44 -22.52
N LEU A 22 -17.88 3.87 -21.44
CA LEU A 22 -18.94 2.86 -21.48
C LEU A 22 -20.34 3.48 -21.62
N GLY A 23 -20.45 4.82 -21.54
CA GLY A 23 -21.74 5.52 -21.54
C GLY A 23 -22.57 5.29 -20.27
N TYR A 24 -21.95 4.89 -19.16
CA TYR A 24 -22.66 4.60 -17.90
C TYR A 24 -22.90 5.84 -17.05
N SER A 25 -22.02 6.84 -17.14
CA SER A 25 -22.17 8.12 -16.46
C SER A 25 -21.29 9.19 -17.10
N GLU A 26 -21.69 10.45 -16.95
CA GLU A 26 -20.83 11.59 -17.29
C GLU A 26 -19.56 11.63 -16.42
N TYR A 27 -18.50 12.26 -16.95
CA TYR A 27 -17.26 12.49 -16.21
C TYR A 27 -17.41 13.72 -15.29
N PRO A 28 -17.23 13.59 -13.96
CA PRO A 28 -17.44 14.68 -13.01
C PRO A 28 -16.24 15.64 -12.98
N GLN A 29 -16.06 16.39 -14.08
CA GLN A 29 -14.88 17.24 -14.28
C GLN A 29 -14.76 18.32 -13.19
N ARG A 30 -15.86 19.02 -12.87
CA ARG A 30 -15.84 20.14 -11.92
C ARG A 30 -15.46 19.68 -10.52
N GLU A 31 -15.94 18.51 -10.12
CA GLU A 31 -15.65 17.88 -8.85
C GLU A 31 -14.18 17.47 -8.78
N PHE A 32 -13.64 16.83 -9.83
CA PHE A 32 -12.20 16.51 -9.88
C PHE A 32 -11.32 17.75 -9.85
N ASP A 33 -11.65 18.79 -10.61
CA ASP A 33 -10.90 20.06 -10.62
C ASP A 33 -10.85 20.68 -9.21
N PHE A 34 -11.98 20.67 -8.50
CA PHE A 34 -12.06 21.17 -7.13
C PHE A 34 -11.22 20.31 -6.16
N LEU A 35 -11.38 18.99 -6.20
CA LEU A 35 -10.69 18.07 -5.30
C LEU A 35 -9.18 18.05 -5.51
N TRP A 36 -8.71 18.08 -6.77
CA TRP A 36 -7.28 18.17 -7.07
C TRP A 36 -6.67 19.47 -6.57
N ARG A 37 -7.35 20.61 -6.74
CA ARG A 37 -6.88 21.91 -6.19
C ARG A 37 -6.75 21.85 -4.67
N LYS A 38 -7.76 21.29 -3.98
CA LYS A 38 -7.73 21.16 -2.52
C LYS A 38 -6.64 20.20 -2.04
N LEU A 39 -6.45 19.08 -2.75
CA LEU A 39 -5.37 18.16 -2.44
C LEU A 39 -3.99 18.82 -2.64
N ILE A 40 -3.78 19.60 -3.71
CA ILE A 40 -2.53 20.34 -3.93
C ILE A 40 -2.31 21.39 -2.83
N GLU A 41 -3.35 22.11 -2.41
CA GLU A 41 -3.28 23.04 -1.27
C GLU A 41 -2.88 22.31 0.02
N SER A 42 -3.32 21.06 0.23
CA SER A 42 -2.93 20.25 1.39
C SER A 42 -1.44 19.86 1.39
N MET A 43 -0.80 19.85 0.23
CA MET A 43 0.61 19.46 0.04
C MET A 43 1.59 20.64 0.25
N ASP A 44 1.11 21.81 0.65
CA ASP A 44 1.99 22.93 0.99
C ASP A 44 2.97 22.53 2.10
N HIS A 45 4.27 22.67 1.80
CA HIS A 45 5.39 22.18 2.60
C HIS A 45 5.52 22.82 3.99
N ASN A 46 4.91 23.98 4.21
CA ASN A 46 5.07 24.74 5.46
C ASN A 46 4.18 24.20 6.57
N HIS A 47 4.76 23.55 7.58
CA HIS A 47 4.03 23.23 8.80
C HIS A 47 3.88 24.51 9.63
N ASP A 48 2.69 24.73 10.19
CA ASP A 48 2.35 25.95 10.93
C ASP A 48 2.58 27.27 10.16
N GLY A 49 2.57 27.21 8.83
CA GLY A 49 2.83 28.34 7.93
C GLY A 49 1.71 29.38 7.93
N GLN A 50 1.10 29.62 6.77
CA GLN A 50 0.01 30.60 6.67
C GLN A 50 -1.22 30.15 7.48
N GLY A 51 -1.39 30.73 8.67
CA GLY A 51 -2.54 30.46 9.55
C GLY A 51 -2.26 29.52 10.72
N GLY A 52 -1.01 29.09 10.96
CA GLY A 52 -0.63 28.24 12.10
C GLY A 52 -1.40 26.92 12.17
N LEU A 53 -1.70 26.44 13.40
CA LEU A 53 -2.49 25.22 13.64
C LEU A 53 -3.80 25.15 12.84
N PRO A 54 -4.66 26.20 12.79
CA PRO A 54 -5.84 26.19 11.91
C PRO A 54 -5.53 25.99 10.42
N GLY A 55 -4.37 26.46 9.96
CA GLY A 55 -3.89 26.21 8.60
C GLY A 55 -3.56 24.74 8.37
N ASP A 56 -2.87 24.10 9.31
CA ASP A 56 -2.50 22.69 9.25
C ASP A 56 -3.72 21.77 9.40
N GLU A 57 -4.67 22.10 10.27
CA GLU A 57 -5.97 21.42 10.37
C GLU A 57 -6.75 21.51 9.05
N ARG A 58 -6.69 22.66 8.37
CA ARG A 58 -7.31 22.85 7.06
C ARG A 58 -6.63 22.00 5.98
N LYS A 59 -5.30 21.94 5.93
CA LYS A 59 -4.56 21.05 5.03
C LYS A 59 -4.97 19.60 5.24
N ARG A 60 -5.01 19.16 6.50
CA ARG A 60 -5.49 17.82 6.86
C ARG A 60 -6.91 17.58 6.35
N SER A 61 -7.82 18.54 6.58
CA SER A 61 -9.21 18.49 6.15
C SER A 61 -9.35 18.40 4.62
N TYR A 62 -8.48 19.06 3.86
CA TYR A 62 -8.45 18.96 2.39
C TYR A 62 -8.01 17.58 1.91
N ALA A 63 -7.00 16.97 2.54
CA ALA A 63 -6.60 15.60 2.21
C ALA A 63 -7.71 14.60 2.57
N GLU A 64 -8.37 14.76 3.72
CA GLU A 64 -9.51 13.94 4.12
C GLU A 64 -10.71 14.11 3.17
N MET A 65 -10.99 15.34 2.73
CA MET A 65 -12.02 15.64 1.74
C MET A 65 -11.76 14.93 0.40
N ALA A 66 -10.53 14.96 -0.09
CA ALA A 66 -10.13 14.25 -1.30
C ALA A 66 -10.33 12.73 -1.18
N ILE A 67 -10.05 12.15 0.00
CA ILE A 67 -10.31 10.73 0.28
C ILE A 67 -11.81 10.43 0.28
N LEU A 68 -12.61 11.24 0.99
CA LEU A 68 -14.03 10.96 1.20
C LEU A 68 -14.85 11.20 -0.09
N GLN A 69 -14.74 12.38 -0.69
CA GLN A 69 -15.51 12.75 -1.89
C GLN A 69 -14.98 12.06 -3.15
N GLY A 70 -13.65 11.97 -3.30
CA GLY A 70 -13.05 11.16 -4.36
C GLY A 70 -13.41 9.68 -4.23
N GLY A 71 -13.46 9.17 -2.99
CA GLY A 71 -13.89 7.81 -2.68
C GLY A 71 -15.37 7.57 -2.99
N GLU A 72 -16.24 8.57 -2.83
CA GLU A 72 -17.64 8.50 -3.24
C GLU A 72 -17.78 8.37 -4.75
N ILE A 73 -17.11 9.25 -5.51
CA ILE A 73 -17.04 9.14 -6.97
C ILE A 73 -16.55 7.74 -7.35
N LEU A 74 -15.44 7.29 -6.76
CA LEU A 74 -14.89 5.96 -7.06
C LEU A 74 -15.90 4.84 -6.79
N ARG A 75 -16.52 4.80 -5.60
CA ARG A 75 -17.51 3.77 -5.23
C ARG A 75 -18.65 3.71 -6.23
N ASP A 76 -19.19 4.85 -6.66
CA ASP A 76 -20.28 4.90 -7.63
C ASP A 76 -19.85 4.35 -9.00
N ARG A 77 -18.64 4.72 -9.46
CA ARG A 77 -18.10 4.25 -10.74
C ARG A 77 -17.79 2.75 -10.73
N LEU A 78 -17.30 2.22 -9.61
CA LEU A 78 -17.10 0.78 -9.46
C LEU A 78 -18.44 0.03 -9.39
N ARG A 79 -19.42 0.57 -8.66
CA ARG A 79 -20.76 -0.01 -8.55
C ARG A 79 -21.46 -0.09 -9.91
N ASN A 80 -21.40 0.98 -10.72
CA ASN A 80 -21.95 0.98 -12.08
C ASN A 80 -21.43 -0.20 -12.93
N ILE A 81 -20.13 -0.49 -12.83
CA ILE A 81 -19.50 -1.61 -13.54
C ILE A 81 -19.97 -2.93 -12.92
N ALA A 82 -19.84 -3.07 -11.60
CA ALA A 82 -20.15 -4.28 -10.86
C ALA A 82 -21.61 -4.75 -11.07
N GLU A 83 -22.58 -3.83 -11.08
CA GLU A 83 -23.99 -4.12 -11.32
C GLU A 83 -24.25 -4.68 -12.73
N ARG A 84 -23.34 -4.52 -13.68
CA ARG A 84 -23.48 -5.03 -15.06
C ARG A 84 -22.71 -6.32 -15.33
N VAL A 85 -22.02 -6.84 -14.31
CA VAL A 85 -21.29 -8.11 -14.39
C VAL A 85 -22.26 -9.29 -14.30
N GLU A 86 -22.09 -10.27 -15.18
CA GLU A 86 -22.86 -11.52 -15.17
C GLU A 86 -22.58 -12.35 -13.91
N ILE A 87 -23.65 -12.95 -13.38
CA ILE A 87 -23.63 -13.82 -12.21
C ILE A 87 -24.07 -15.20 -12.69
N PRO A 88 -23.14 -16.12 -13.01
CA PRO A 88 -23.46 -17.40 -13.64
C PRO A 88 -23.98 -18.45 -12.64
N PHE A 89 -24.04 -18.12 -11.35
CA PHE A 89 -24.41 -19.04 -10.28
C PHE A 89 -25.66 -18.54 -9.55
N GLY A 90 -26.65 -19.41 -9.36
CA GLY A 90 -27.79 -19.11 -8.50
C GLY A 90 -27.45 -19.24 -7.02
N ARG A 91 -28.23 -18.60 -6.15
CA ARG A 91 -28.11 -18.72 -4.69
C ARG A 91 -26.69 -18.41 -4.18
N CYS A 92 -26.14 -17.30 -4.65
CA CYS A 92 -24.81 -16.83 -4.28
C CYS A 92 -24.79 -15.32 -4.01
N PHE A 93 -23.71 -14.84 -3.40
CA PHE A 93 -23.41 -13.42 -3.26
C PHE A 93 -22.13 -13.06 -4.02
N PRO A 94 -22.24 -12.25 -5.10
CA PRO A 94 -21.08 -11.85 -5.88
C PRO A 94 -20.31 -10.72 -5.19
N ILE A 95 -19.00 -10.80 -5.31
CA ILE A 95 -18.01 -9.83 -4.83
C ILE A 95 -17.13 -9.49 -6.01
N VAL A 96 -17.34 -8.33 -6.62
CA VAL A 96 -16.54 -7.89 -7.76
C VAL A 96 -15.30 -7.18 -7.23
N VAL A 97 -14.13 -7.77 -7.42
CA VAL A 97 -12.86 -7.23 -6.93
C VAL A 97 -12.16 -6.48 -8.05
N PHE A 98 -11.96 -5.19 -7.87
CA PHE A 98 -11.33 -4.29 -8.83
C PHE A 98 -9.84 -4.09 -8.54
N ASN A 99 -9.05 -4.03 -9.60
CA ASN A 99 -7.64 -3.71 -9.58
C ASN A 99 -7.39 -2.32 -10.19
N PRO A 100 -6.94 -1.32 -9.41
CA PRO A 100 -6.64 0.03 -9.92
C PRO A 100 -5.30 0.17 -10.65
N LEU A 101 -4.50 -0.89 -10.72
CA LEU A 101 -3.14 -0.89 -11.28
C LEU A 101 -3.09 -1.52 -12.66
N SER A 102 -2.04 -1.20 -13.43
CA SER A 102 -1.91 -1.55 -14.85
C SER A 102 -1.30 -2.92 -15.13
N TRP A 103 -1.17 -3.78 -14.12
CA TRP A 103 -0.74 -5.16 -14.26
C TRP A 103 -1.68 -6.10 -13.50
N GLN A 104 -1.76 -7.35 -13.95
CA GLN A 104 -2.44 -8.41 -13.23
C GLN A 104 -1.74 -8.67 -11.89
N ARG A 105 -2.52 -8.86 -10.83
CA ARG A 105 -1.96 -9.18 -9.50
C ARG A 105 -2.89 -10.01 -8.63
N SER A 106 -2.29 -10.63 -7.62
CA SER A 106 -2.99 -11.30 -6.52
C SER A 106 -2.72 -10.53 -5.24
N ASP A 107 -3.74 -10.28 -4.42
CA ASP A 107 -3.58 -9.53 -3.18
C ASP A 107 -4.69 -9.87 -2.17
N VAL A 108 -4.47 -9.50 -0.90
CA VAL A 108 -5.48 -9.61 0.15
C VAL A 108 -6.62 -8.63 -0.10
N VAL A 109 -7.83 -9.10 0.13
CA VAL A 109 -9.08 -8.34 0.00
C VAL A 109 -9.85 -8.46 1.31
N LYS A 110 -10.33 -7.32 1.82
CA LYS A 110 -11.30 -7.23 2.91
C LYS A 110 -12.63 -6.74 2.35
N ALA A 111 -13.65 -7.58 2.39
CA ALA A 111 -14.96 -7.30 1.81
C ALA A 111 -16.05 -7.30 2.87
N HIS A 112 -16.87 -6.24 2.87
CA HIS A 112 -18.11 -6.19 3.63
C HIS A 112 -19.27 -6.69 2.76
N LEU A 113 -20.08 -7.59 3.32
CA LEU A 113 -21.19 -8.23 2.64
C LEU A 113 -22.45 -8.10 3.49
N THR A 114 -23.57 -7.74 2.89
CA THR A 114 -24.88 -7.90 3.51
C THR A 114 -25.65 -8.93 2.72
N LEU A 115 -26.11 -9.98 3.41
CA LEU A 115 -26.78 -11.11 2.80
C LEU A 115 -28.28 -10.80 2.62
N TYR A 116 -28.66 -10.25 1.45
CA TYR A 116 -30.04 -9.94 1.06
C TYR A 116 -30.25 -10.08 -0.46
N GLY A 117 -31.50 -10.21 -0.93
CA GLY A 117 -31.85 -10.36 -2.35
C GLY A 117 -32.41 -11.74 -2.68
N GLU A 118 -31.84 -12.47 -3.66
CA GLU A 118 -32.17 -13.87 -3.95
C GLU A 118 -32.06 -14.77 -2.72
N VAL A 119 -31.11 -14.44 -1.84
CA VAL A 119 -31.01 -15.07 -0.53
C VAL A 119 -32.02 -14.39 0.38
N SER A 120 -33.13 -15.09 0.59
CA SER A 120 -34.18 -14.68 1.50
C SER A 120 -33.78 -14.96 2.95
N PRO A 121 -34.47 -14.38 3.95
CA PRO A 121 -34.26 -14.76 5.35
C PRO A 121 -34.37 -16.26 5.63
N ARG A 122 -35.10 -17.02 4.79
CA ARG A 122 -35.24 -18.49 4.89
C ARG A 122 -33.98 -19.24 4.46
N ASP A 123 -33.13 -18.63 3.64
CA ASP A 123 -31.88 -19.22 3.15
C ASP A 123 -30.72 -19.04 4.12
N LEU A 124 -30.84 -18.11 5.08
CA LEU A 124 -29.75 -17.76 6.02
C LEU A 124 -29.28 -18.95 6.84
N ASP A 125 -30.18 -19.90 7.16
CA ASP A 125 -29.83 -21.14 7.86
C ASP A 125 -28.78 -21.97 7.12
N ASP A 126 -28.81 -21.99 5.80
CA ASP A 126 -27.82 -22.75 5.04
C ASP A 126 -26.44 -22.07 5.05
N TYR A 127 -26.41 -20.74 5.10
CA TYR A 127 -25.17 -19.98 5.32
C TYR A 127 -24.67 -20.10 6.77
N ARG A 128 -25.50 -20.51 7.75
CA ARG A 128 -25.07 -20.79 9.13
C ARG A 128 -24.37 -22.15 9.23
N LYS A 129 -24.83 -23.14 8.46
CA LYS A 129 -24.22 -24.49 8.42
C LYS A 129 -22.81 -24.46 7.85
N GLY A 130 -22.57 -23.60 6.86
CA GLY A 130 -21.27 -23.44 6.24
C GLY A 130 -21.32 -22.48 5.06
N MET A 131 -20.15 -21.99 4.68
CA MET A 131 -19.98 -21.09 3.54
C MET A 131 -18.74 -21.47 2.75
N ARG A 132 -18.79 -21.27 1.43
CA ARG A 132 -17.64 -21.40 0.53
C ARG A 132 -17.54 -20.15 -0.33
N LEU A 133 -16.31 -19.68 -0.53
CA LEU A 133 -16.02 -18.63 -1.50
C LEU A 133 -15.47 -19.30 -2.76
N MET A 134 -16.04 -19.00 -3.91
CA MET A 134 -15.65 -19.55 -5.21
C MET A 134 -15.19 -18.43 -6.14
N ASP A 135 -14.29 -18.70 -7.06
CA ASP A 135 -14.00 -17.78 -8.18
C ASP A 135 -14.97 -17.99 -9.37
N GLU A 136 -14.76 -17.26 -10.46
CA GLU A 136 -15.54 -17.36 -11.70
C GLU A 136 -15.41 -18.69 -12.44
N LYS A 137 -14.41 -19.51 -12.08
CA LYS A 137 -14.17 -20.84 -12.62
C LYS A 137 -14.68 -21.94 -11.69
N ASP A 138 -15.46 -21.57 -10.67
CA ASP A 138 -15.96 -22.47 -9.63
C ASP A 138 -14.83 -23.16 -8.84
N SER A 139 -13.68 -22.49 -8.69
CA SER A 139 -12.57 -22.96 -7.85
C SER A 139 -12.69 -22.39 -6.42
N PRO A 140 -12.47 -23.20 -5.37
CA PRO A 140 -12.61 -22.75 -4.00
C PRO A 140 -11.47 -21.82 -3.57
N ILE A 141 -11.83 -20.75 -2.85
CA ILE A 141 -10.92 -19.73 -2.32
C ILE A 141 -10.99 -19.76 -0.79
N PRO A 142 -9.86 -19.99 -0.09
CA PRO A 142 -9.81 -19.84 1.36
C PRO A 142 -10.18 -18.42 1.78
N PHE A 143 -11.06 -18.30 2.76
CA PHE A 143 -11.47 -17.03 3.33
C PHE A 143 -11.63 -17.16 4.85
N HIS A 144 -11.65 -16.01 5.52
CA HIS A 144 -11.90 -15.92 6.95
C HIS A 144 -12.99 -14.88 7.21
N VAL A 145 -13.94 -15.20 8.09
CA VAL A 145 -14.93 -14.24 8.57
C VAL A 145 -14.31 -13.50 9.76
N GLU A 146 -13.98 -12.22 9.58
CA GLU A 146 -13.42 -11.36 10.64
C GLU A 146 -14.52 -10.98 11.64
N GLN A 147 -15.69 -10.61 11.13
CA GLN A 147 -16.82 -10.17 11.91
C GLN A 147 -18.13 -10.54 11.22
N TYR A 148 -19.20 -10.71 12.01
CA TYR A 148 -20.56 -10.77 11.48
C TYR A 148 -21.53 -10.01 12.38
N SER A 149 -22.61 -9.51 11.80
CA SER A 149 -23.76 -8.98 12.53
C SER A 149 -25.01 -9.71 12.07
N GLU A 150 -25.89 -10.03 13.02
CA GLU A 150 -27.13 -10.74 12.73
C GLU A 150 -28.29 -10.08 13.48
N ASN A 151 -29.28 -9.62 12.72
CA ASN A 151 -30.58 -9.21 13.24
C ASN A 151 -31.65 -9.56 12.20
N ILE A 152 -32.27 -8.57 11.56
CA ILE A 152 -33.21 -8.79 10.45
C ILE A 152 -32.48 -9.26 9.17
N SER A 153 -31.21 -8.87 9.01
CA SER A 153 -30.30 -9.33 7.96
C SER A 153 -29.01 -9.86 8.58
N ARG A 154 -28.21 -10.57 7.78
CA ARG A 154 -26.86 -11.01 8.15
C ARG A 154 -25.84 -10.19 7.36
N ALA A 155 -24.88 -9.58 8.04
CA ALA A 155 -23.73 -8.97 7.40
C ALA A 155 -22.45 -9.65 7.85
N LEU A 156 -21.45 -9.69 6.97
CA LEU A 156 -20.17 -10.36 7.16
C LEU A 156 -19.04 -9.42 6.71
N ASP A 157 -18.01 -9.32 7.52
CA ASP A 157 -16.70 -8.84 7.07
C ASP A 157 -15.82 -10.06 6.83
N ILE A 158 -15.40 -10.25 5.58
CA ILE A 158 -14.56 -11.37 5.19
C ILE A 158 -13.22 -10.90 4.66
N THR A 159 -12.18 -11.71 4.88
CA THR A 159 -10.87 -11.55 4.25
C THR A 159 -10.55 -12.77 3.40
N PHE A 160 -9.95 -12.57 2.23
CA PHE A 160 -9.44 -13.64 1.36
C PHE A 160 -8.30 -13.11 0.47
N ILE A 161 -7.61 -14.00 -0.24
CA ILE A 161 -6.64 -13.62 -1.28
C ILE A 161 -7.33 -13.70 -2.64
N ALA A 162 -7.56 -12.55 -3.29
CA ALA A 162 -8.01 -12.51 -4.66
C ALA A 162 -6.82 -12.82 -5.57
N ARG A 163 -6.97 -13.81 -6.46
CA ARG A 163 -5.91 -14.28 -7.36
C ARG A 163 -6.10 -13.76 -8.77
N ASP A 164 -5.01 -13.29 -9.36
CA ASP A 164 -4.94 -12.95 -10.79
C ASP A 164 -6.00 -11.94 -11.26
N VAL A 165 -6.22 -10.89 -10.47
CA VAL A 165 -7.16 -9.82 -10.85
C VAL A 165 -6.55 -9.03 -12.01
N PRO A 166 -7.22 -8.93 -13.18
CA PRO A 166 -6.67 -8.30 -14.38
C PRO A 166 -6.27 -6.83 -14.18
N SER A 167 -5.37 -6.32 -15.03
CA SER A 167 -4.97 -4.90 -15.02
C SER A 167 -6.16 -3.98 -15.28
N LEU A 168 -6.25 -2.90 -14.50
CA LEU A 168 -7.32 -1.89 -14.58
C LEU A 168 -8.66 -2.53 -14.90
N GLY A 169 -9.02 -3.51 -14.07
CA GLY A 169 -10.02 -4.51 -14.39
C GLY A 169 -10.58 -5.14 -13.14
N TYR A 170 -11.28 -6.24 -13.29
CA TYR A 170 -11.91 -6.92 -12.17
C TYR A 170 -12.01 -8.43 -12.35
N LYS A 171 -12.28 -9.09 -11.23
CA LYS A 171 -12.59 -10.52 -11.14
C LYS A 171 -13.64 -10.74 -10.05
N THR A 172 -14.65 -11.54 -10.34
CA THR A 172 -15.77 -11.76 -9.43
C THR A 172 -15.62 -13.05 -8.65
N TYR A 173 -15.93 -12.98 -7.36
CA TYR A 173 -15.96 -14.10 -6.42
C TYR A 173 -17.37 -14.29 -5.90
N TYR A 174 -17.72 -15.50 -5.49
CA TYR A 174 -19.09 -15.87 -5.16
C TYR A 174 -19.13 -16.59 -3.81
N LEU A 175 -19.74 -15.96 -2.81
CA LEU A 175 -20.01 -16.59 -1.52
C LEU A 175 -21.29 -17.44 -1.64
N ARG A 176 -21.22 -18.72 -1.28
CA ARG A 176 -22.31 -19.69 -1.40
C ARG A 176 -22.52 -20.45 -0.09
N PRO A 177 -23.74 -20.93 0.20
CA PRO A 177 -23.96 -21.80 1.34
C PRO A 177 -23.29 -23.16 1.11
N ALA A 178 -22.87 -23.81 2.18
CA ALA A 178 -22.27 -25.13 2.14
C ALA A 178 -22.78 -25.99 3.30
N GLY A 179 -22.89 -27.30 3.09
CA GLY A 179 -23.40 -28.23 4.11
C GLY A 179 -22.48 -28.39 5.32
N THR A 180 -21.18 -28.13 5.17
CA THR A 180 -20.17 -28.11 6.23
C THR A 180 -19.03 -27.15 5.88
N THR A 181 -18.42 -26.53 6.88
CA THR A 181 -17.17 -25.77 6.74
C THR A 181 -16.01 -26.76 6.54
N GLU A 182 -15.29 -26.66 5.42
CA GLU A 182 -14.14 -27.53 5.18
C GLU A 182 -13.01 -27.20 6.17
N SER A 183 -12.52 -28.20 6.89
CA SER A 183 -11.32 -28.09 7.71
C SER A 183 -10.10 -28.02 6.78
N THR A 184 -9.55 -26.83 6.60
CA THR A 184 -8.29 -26.62 5.90
C THR A 184 -7.19 -26.23 6.89
N PRO A 185 -5.92 -26.57 6.60
CA PRO A 185 -4.81 -26.19 7.47
C PRO A 185 -4.72 -24.65 7.57
N VAL A 186 -4.42 -24.20 8.78
CA VAL A 186 -4.17 -22.78 9.11
C VAL A 186 -2.93 -22.25 8.40
N THR A 187 -2.78 -20.93 8.36
CA THR A 187 -1.77 -20.23 7.55
C THR A 187 -0.33 -20.60 7.89
N ALA A 188 -0.01 -20.70 9.18
CA ALA A 188 1.35 -20.93 9.63
C ALA A 188 1.44 -22.07 10.66
N GLN A 189 2.53 -22.83 10.58
CA GLN A 189 2.98 -23.67 11.69
C GLN A 189 3.67 -22.78 12.72
N LEU A 190 3.32 -22.98 13.99
CA LEU A 190 3.78 -22.16 15.10
C LEU A 190 4.63 -23.01 16.03
N THR A 191 5.78 -22.48 16.45
CA THR A 191 6.60 -23.06 17.51
C THR A 191 6.85 -21.99 18.54
N PHE A 192 6.40 -22.23 19.78
CA PHE A 192 6.56 -21.29 20.87
C PHE A 192 7.59 -21.80 21.86
N ASP A 193 8.47 -20.92 22.27
CA ASP A 193 9.48 -21.23 23.26
C ASP A 193 8.88 -21.12 24.67
N SER A 194 8.88 -22.21 25.42
CA SER A 194 8.37 -22.24 26.80
C SER A 194 9.46 -21.84 27.79
N GLU A 195 9.20 -20.78 28.56
CA GLU A 195 10.00 -20.43 29.76
C GLU A 195 9.82 -21.45 30.90
N GLN A 196 8.81 -22.32 30.80
CA GLN A 196 8.44 -23.30 31.82
C GLN A 196 8.94 -24.71 31.51
N ASP A 197 9.94 -24.87 30.61
CA ASP A 197 10.57 -26.17 30.41
C ASP A 197 11.42 -26.55 31.62
N HIS A 198 10.77 -27.17 32.61
CA HIS A 198 11.41 -27.65 33.84
C HIS A 198 12.46 -28.74 33.62
N ARG A 199 12.60 -29.27 32.40
CA ARG A 199 13.61 -30.28 32.07
C ARG A 199 15.01 -29.68 31.96
N ASP A 200 15.14 -28.39 31.62
CA ASP A 200 16.41 -27.68 31.59
C ASP A 200 16.26 -26.22 32.08
N PRO A 201 16.23 -25.99 33.40
CA PRO A 201 16.01 -24.65 33.98
C PRO A 201 17.18 -23.67 33.77
N ARG A 202 18.29 -24.12 33.16
CA ARG A 202 19.46 -23.27 32.85
C ARG A 202 19.48 -22.83 31.38
N ARG A 203 18.56 -23.34 30.56
CA ARG A 203 18.44 -22.97 29.16
C ARG A 203 18.08 -21.48 29.08
N PRO A 204 18.78 -20.68 28.26
CA PRO A 204 18.34 -19.31 27.99
C PRO A 204 16.98 -19.32 27.28
N SER A 205 16.19 -18.27 27.46
CA SER A 205 14.96 -18.07 26.69
C SER A 205 15.26 -18.13 25.20
N GLY A 206 14.43 -18.87 24.46
CA GLY A 206 14.60 -19.08 23.03
C GLY A 206 13.77 -18.09 22.20
N ALA A 207 13.22 -18.59 21.10
CA ALA A 207 12.51 -17.78 20.11
C ALA A 207 11.18 -18.41 19.71
N ASP A 208 10.20 -17.54 19.45
CA ASP A 208 8.93 -17.95 18.84
C ASP A 208 9.06 -17.93 17.32
N THR A 209 8.39 -18.84 16.63
CA THR A 209 8.48 -18.97 15.16
C THR A 209 7.10 -19.07 14.52
N MET A 210 6.90 -18.30 13.44
CA MET A 210 5.83 -18.51 12.46
C MET A 210 6.42 -19.02 11.14
N ASP A 211 5.91 -20.13 10.63
CA ASP A 211 6.43 -20.78 9.42
C ASP A 211 5.28 -21.06 8.43
N ASN A 212 5.27 -20.39 7.27
CA ASN A 212 4.28 -20.61 6.19
C ASN A 212 4.94 -21.19 4.93
N ALA A 213 4.23 -21.23 3.80
CA ALA A 213 4.78 -21.77 2.54
C ALA A 213 6.03 -21.03 2.02
N PHE A 214 6.24 -19.76 2.39
CA PHE A 214 7.25 -18.88 1.80
C PHE A 214 8.36 -18.48 2.76
N TYR A 215 7.99 -18.13 3.98
CA TYR A 215 8.87 -17.56 4.99
C TYR A 215 8.82 -18.33 6.29
N ARG A 216 9.95 -18.29 6.99
CA ARG A 216 10.02 -18.52 8.43
C ARG A 216 10.38 -17.21 9.11
N VAL A 217 9.55 -16.77 10.03
CA VAL A 217 9.75 -15.56 10.84
C VAL A 217 10.04 -15.99 12.26
N THR A 218 11.22 -15.64 12.76
CA THR A 218 11.70 -15.99 14.10
C THR A 218 11.76 -14.73 14.95
N ILE A 219 11.18 -14.76 16.14
CA ILE A 219 11.12 -13.65 17.09
C ILE A 219 11.92 -14.07 18.33
N ASP A 220 13.09 -13.46 18.53
CA ASP A 220 13.88 -13.64 19.74
C ASP A 220 13.11 -13.09 20.95
N LYS A 221 12.77 -13.93 21.93
CA LYS A 221 11.90 -13.50 23.04
C LYS A 221 12.54 -12.45 23.95
N PRO A 222 13.84 -12.56 24.31
CA PRO A 222 14.49 -11.55 25.14
C PRO A 222 14.53 -10.15 24.53
N THR A 223 14.77 -10.05 23.21
CA THR A 223 15.02 -8.75 22.56
C THR A 223 13.87 -8.28 21.67
N GLY A 224 12.96 -9.16 21.26
CA GLY A 224 11.94 -8.87 20.25
C GLY A 224 12.47 -8.82 18.82
N ARG A 225 13.76 -9.10 18.61
CA ARG A 225 14.38 -9.05 17.29
C ARG A 225 13.78 -10.09 16.36
N VAL A 226 13.49 -9.65 15.14
CA VAL A 226 12.84 -10.46 14.12
C VAL A 226 13.84 -10.85 13.03
N THR A 227 13.89 -12.14 12.71
CA THR A 227 14.64 -12.65 11.55
C THR A 227 13.69 -13.28 10.56
N VAL A 228 13.87 -12.97 9.27
CA VAL A 228 13.04 -13.47 8.18
C VAL A 228 13.89 -14.33 7.24
N PHE A 229 13.55 -15.61 7.17
CA PHE A 229 14.17 -16.61 6.28
C PHE A 229 13.28 -16.88 5.07
N ASP A 230 13.81 -16.69 3.86
CA ASP A 230 13.15 -17.07 2.61
C ASP A 230 13.49 -18.52 2.25
N LYS A 231 12.45 -19.35 2.17
CA LYS A 231 12.58 -20.78 1.89
C LYS A 231 12.99 -21.10 0.46
N ALA A 232 12.56 -20.29 -0.51
CA ALA A 232 12.93 -20.46 -1.91
C ALA A 232 14.39 -20.03 -2.16
N LEU A 233 14.86 -18.99 -1.45
CA LEU A 233 16.26 -18.55 -1.51
C LEU A 233 17.20 -19.35 -0.58
N GLY A 234 16.63 -20.07 0.39
CA GLY A 234 17.37 -20.89 1.36
C GLY A 234 18.26 -20.07 2.30
N ARG A 235 17.84 -18.85 2.66
CA ARG A 235 18.65 -17.94 3.50
C ARG A 235 17.82 -16.90 4.25
N ASP A 236 18.43 -16.33 5.28
CA ASP A 236 17.93 -15.11 5.93
C ASP A 236 18.09 -13.92 4.97
N ILE A 237 17.00 -13.18 4.79
CA ILE A 237 16.98 -11.97 3.96
C ILE A 237 17.16 -10.69 4.78
N VAL A 238 16.65 -10.71 6.02
CA VAL A 238 16.74 -9.64 7.01
C VAL A 238 16.90 -10.31 8.37
N LYS A 239 17.93 -9.92 9.11
CA LYS A 239 18.23 -10.43 10.46
C LYS A 239 18.13 -9.30 11.47
N ASN A 240 17.68 -9.63 12.68
CA ASN A 240 17.65 -8.70 13.81
C ASN A 240 16.88 -7.39 13.52
N MET A 241 15.80 -7.48 12.76
CA MET A 241 14.87 -6.37 12.58
C MET A 241 14.26 -5.97 13.93
N GLU A 242 14.32 -4.68 14.27
CA GLU A 242 13.86 -4.15 15.55
C GLU A 242 13.41 -2.69 15.45
N MET A 243 12.60 -2.24 16.41
CA MET A 243 12.30 -0.82 16.59
C MET A 243 13.29 -0.20 17.59
N VAL A 244 13.80 0.98 17.28
CA VAL A 244 14.74 1.71 18.15
C VAL A 244 14.37 3.18 18.27
N GLY A 245 14.81 3.81 19.36
CA GLY A 245 14.78 5.25 19.57
C GLY A 245 16.18 5.83 19.45
N VAL A 246 16.40 6.75 18.50
CA VAL A 246 17.66 7.51 18.42
C VAL A 246 17.46 8.83 19.16
N GLU A 247 18.13 8.99 20.31
CA GLU A 247 17.95 10.15 21.18
C GLU A 247 18.66 11.39 20.63
N GLU A 248 17.92 12.50 20.58
CA GLU A 248 18.36 13.83 20.18
C GLU A 248 18.42 14.73 21.43
N ARG A 249 19.24 15.78 21.37
CA ARG A 249 19.39 16.78 22.45
C ARG A 249 18.34 17.89 22.40
N GLY A 250 17.39 17.78 21.47
CA GLY A 250 16.31 18.73 21.26
C GLY A 250 16.70 19.93 20.43
N GLY A 251 15.68 20.52 19.81
CA GLY A 251 15.77 21.67 18.92
C GLY A 251 14.41 21.94 18.26
N ASN A 252 14.39 22.02 16.93
CA ASN A 252 13.15 22.22 16.17
C ASN A 252 13.01 21.22 15.01
N TYR A 253 11.83 21.18 14.40
CA TYR A 253 11.49 20.21 13.34
C TYR A 253 12.20 20.43 11.99
N ILE A 254 12.72 21.63 11.71
CA ILE A 254 13.40 21.96 10.44
C ILE A 254 14.91 21.80 10.55
N GLY A 255 15.48 22.13 11.72
CA GLY A 255 16.91 22.18 11.96
C GLY A 255 17.56 20.83 12.29
N ILE A 256 18.89 20.82 12.21
CA ILE A 256 19.70 19.73 12.76
C ILE A 256 19.52 19.70 14.28
N GLU A 257 19.01 18.59 14.80
CA GLU A 257 19.08 18.34 16.24
C GLU A 257 20.32 17.49 16.56
N PRO A 258 21.21 17.97 17.44
CA PRO A 258 22.39 17.21 17.83
C PRO A 258 21.99 15.88 18.47
N LEU A 259 22.63 14.79 18.05
CA LEU A 259 22.46 13.49 18.69
C LEU A 259 22.99 13.50 20.12
N SER A 260 22.34 12.77 21.03
CA SER A 260 22.94 12.51 22.34
C SER A 260 24.09 11.48 22.25
N GLY A 261 24.04 10.63 21.21
CA GLY A 261 24.89 9.46 21.03
C GLY A 261 24.24 8.16 21.50
N ARG A 262 23.03 8.21 22.08
CA ARG A 262 22.32 7.03 22.59
C ARG A 262 21.32 6.49 21.57
N THR A 263 21.37 5.18 21.39
CA THR A 263 20.29 4.40 20.75
C THR A 263 19.62 3.58 21.83
N ILE A 264 18.32 3.74 21.97
CA ILE A 264 17.48 3.09 22.97
C ILE A 264 16.78 1.93 22.25
N PRO A 265 17.11 0.67 22.55
CA PRO A 265 16.42 -0.48 21.94
C PRO A 265 14.96 -0.51 22.38
N GLY A 266 14.09 -1.03 21.52
CA GLY A 266 12.73 -1.36 21.91
C GLY A 266 12.72 -2.42 23.00
N MET A 267 11.95 -2.19 24.05
CA MET A 267 11.71 -3.18 25.10
C MET A 267 10.38 -3.86 24.82
N ILE A 268 10.39 -5.20 24.77
CA ILE A 268 9.17 -5.99 24.58
C ILE A 268 8.62 -6.44 25.93
N ASP A 269 7.34 -6.16 26.15
CA ASP A 269 6.61 -6.62 27.34
C ASP A 269 5.88 -7.93 27.06
N ARG A 270 5.39 -8.12 25.83
CA ARG A 270 4.58 -9.28 25.47
C ARG A 270 4.68 -9.63 23.98
N ILE A 271 4.83 -10.92 23.72
CA ILE A 271 4.65 -11.54 22.41
C ILE A 271 3.40 -12.41 22.48
N ALA A 272 2.48 -12.26 21.53
CA ALA A 272 1.23 -13.01 21.49
C ALA A 272 0.80 -13.35 20.07
N LEU A 273 0.29 -14.57 19.88
CA LEU A 273 -0.47 -14.91 18.69
C LEU A 273 -1.83 -14.20 18.75
N GLU A 274 -2.11 -13.33 17.77
CA GLU A 274 -3.43 -12.71 17.62
C GLU A 274 -4.33 -13.56 16.73
N GLU A 275 -3.81 -14.06 15.61
CA GLU A 275 -4.58 -14.83 14.64
C GLU A 275 -3.73 -15.94 14.01
N ASN A 276 -4.35 -17.09 13.73
CA ASN A 276 -3.84 -18.07 12.77
C ASN A 276 -5.03 -18.76 12.09
N ASN A 277 -5.45 -18.23 10.95
CA ASN A 277 -6.66 -18.64 10.24
C ASN A 277 -6.33 -19.11 8.81
N LEU A 278 -7.35 -19.24 7.97
CA LEU A 278 -7.20 -19.76 6.59
C LEU A 278 -6.55 -18.77 5.60
N VAL A 279 -6.29 -17.54 6.02
CA VAL A 279 -5.79 -16.47 5.16
C VAL A 279 -4.48 -15.88 5.66
N ARG A 280 -4.40 -15.61 6.97
CA ARG A 280 -3.21 -15.01 7.60
C ARG A 280 -2.90 -15.60 8.98
N ALA A 281 -1.65 -15.43 9.38
CA ALA A 281 -1.19 -15.56 10.75
C ALA A 281 -0.63 -14.21 11.23
N VAL A 282 -0.94 -13.81 12.47
CA VAL A 282 -0.57 -12.52 13.03
C VAL A 282 0.06 -12.72 14.40
N MET A 283 1.31 -12.29 14.55
CA MET A 283 1.99 -12.19 15.85
C MET A 283 2.08 -10.72 16.25
N ARG A 284 1.69 -10.42 17.49
CA ARG A 284 1.74 -9.10 18.08
C ARG A 284 2.86 -9.02 19.11
N LEU A 285 3.70 -8.01 18.96
CA LEU A 285 4.72 -7.61 19.91
C LEU A 285 4.26 -6.28 20.53
N SER A 286 4.04 -6.26 21.84
CA SER A 286 3.71 -5.05 22.60
C SER A 286 4.89 -4.67 23.48
N GLY A 287 5.18 -3.37 23.58
CA GLY A 287 6.32 -2.88 24.33
C GLY A 287 6.41 -1.36 24.36
N GLN A 288 7.63 -0.87 24.51
CA GLN A 288 7.93 0.56 24.49
C GLN A 288 9.29 0.87 23.86
N VAL A 289 9.43 2.07 23.31
CA VAL A 289 10.71 2.64 22.88
C VAL A 289 10.87 3.97 23.59
N ALA A 290 11.92 4.10 24.41
CA ALA A 290 12.19 5.32 25.17
C ALA A 290 11.00 5.84 26.00
N GLY A 291 10.21 4.95 26.62
CA GLY A 291 9.01 5.34 27.38
C GLY A 291 7.74 5.50 26.54
N VAL A 292 7.84 5.47 25.21
CA VAL A 292 6.70 5.60 24.29
C VAL A 292 6.12 4.21 24.01
N PRO A 293 4.84 3.94 24.34
CA PRO A 293 4.22 2.65 24.04
C PRO A 293 4.17 2.37 22.54
N VAL A 294 4.59 1.17 22.15
CA VAL A 294 4.57 0.71 20.76
C VAL A 294 3.96 -0.68 20.65
N THR A 295 3.28 -0.94 19.54
CA THR A 295 2.79 -2.27 19.16
C THR A 295 3.22 -2.57 17.72
N GLN A 296 3.87 -3.70 17.49
CA GLN A 296 4.18 -4.22 16.17
C GLN A 296 3.37 -5.49 15.89
N ARG A 297 2.70 -5.54 14.75
CA ARG A 297 2.09 -6.76 14.21
C ARG A 297 2.89 -7.28 13.04
N LEU A 298 3.24 -8.55 13.07
CA LEU A 298 3.88 -9.29 11.98
C LEU A 298 2.84 -10.21 11.34
N ILE A 299 2.62 -10.05 10.03
CA ILE A 299 1.53 -10.73 9.32
C ILE A 299 2.09 -11.57 8.17
N LEU A 300 1.90 -12.88 8.25
CA LEU A 300 2.15 -13.81 7.15
C LEU A 300 0.84 -14.22 6.49
N TYR A 301 0.88 -14.44 5.18
CA TYR A 301 -0.29 -14.88 4.41
C TYR A 301 -0.13 -16.31 3.93
N ARG A 302 -1.25 -17.03 3.80
CA ARG A 302 -1.26 -18.41 3.31
C ARG A 302 -0.76 -18.50 1.87
N ASP A 303 -1.33 -17.68 0.99
CA ASP A 303 -1.16 -17.74 -0.45
C ASP A 303 -0.49 -16.48 -1.05
N ALA A 304 0.21 -15.69 -0.23
CA ALA A 304 0.96 -14.53 -0.70
C ALA A 304 2.37 -14.48 -0.06
N LYS A 305 3.39 -14.35 -0.92
CA LYS A 305 4.81 -14.25 -0.52
C LYS A 305 5.16 -12.85 -0.03
N ARG A 306 4.70 -12.48 1.18
CA ARG A 306 5.11 -11.24 1.86
C ARG A 306 5.00 -11.35 3.37
N LEU A 307 5.76 -10.52 4.08
CA LEU A 307 5.58 -10.24 5.50
C LEU A 307 5.12 -8.79 5.63
N ASP A 308 3.89 -8.58 6.10
CA ASP A 308 3.40 -7.24 6.41
C ASP A 308 3.68 -6.88 7.86
N MET A 309 3.99 -5.62 8.11
CA MET A 309 4.25 -5.05 9.43
C MET A 309 3.34 -3.85 9.66
N GLU A 310 2.69 -3.79 10.81
CA GLU A 310 1.95 -2.62 11.28
C GLU A 310 2.50 -2.20 12.64
N ASN A 311 3.10 -1.01 12.68
CA ASN A 311 3.67 -0.42 13.88
C ASN A 311 2.77 0.73 14.36
N SER A 312 2.13 0.56 15.51
CA SER A 312 1.40 1.61 16.21
C SER A 312 2.28 2.24 17.29
N ILE A 313 2.29 3.57 17.35
CA ILE A 313 3.05 4.38 18.31
C ILE A 313 2.06 5.29 19.03
N GLU A 314 1.94 5.14 20.35
CA GLU A 314 1.08 6.00 21.18
C GLU A 314 1.88 7.21 21.64
N TRP A 315 1.79 8.30 20.88
CA TRP A 315 2.57 9.50 21.13
C TRP A 315 1.82 10.46 22.06
N ASN A 316 2.43 10.83 23.19
CA ASN A 316 1.89 11.84 24.10
C ASN A 316 3.03 12.67 24.66
N HIS A 317 3.36 13.80 24.00
CA HIS A 317 4.51 14.65 24.32
C HIS A 317 5.78 13.83 24.60
N GLY A 318 6.17 13.02 23.60
CA GLY A 318 7.25 12.04 23.74
C GLY A 318 8.63 12.66 23.93
N PRO A 319 9.63 11.86 24.31
CA PRO A 319 10.99 12.35 24.48
C PRO A 319 11.58 12.81 23.14
N GLN A 320 12.71 13.51 23.20
CA GLN A 320 13.45 13.97 22.03
C GLN A 320 14.13 12.77 21.35
N VAL A 321 13.35 11.95 20.64
CA VAL A 321 13.80 10.70 20.02
C VAL A 321 13.18 10.53 18.64
N ARG A 322 13.97 9.94 17.75
CA ARG A 322 13.48 9.36 16.50
C ARG A 322 13.18 7.88 16.69
N ILE A 323 11.90 7.52 16.68
CA ILE A 323 11.47 6.12 16.65
C ILE A 323 11.58 5.64 15.20
N GLN A 324 12.34 4.56 15.01
CA GLN A 324 12.69 4.01 13.70
C GLN A 324 12.42 2.51 13.66
N GLN A 325 12.01 2.01 12.49
CA GLN A 325 12.05 0.59 12.17
C GLN A 325 13.35 0.28 11.44
N LEU A 326 14.14 -0.65 11.95
CA LEU A 326 15.41 -1.05 11.36
C LEU A 326 15.23 -2.29 10.49
N PHE A 327 15.85 -2.30 9.30
CA PHE A 327 15.93 -3.44 8.39
C PHE A 327 17.40 -3.75 8.06
N PRO A 328 18.12 -4.47 8.93
CA PRO A 328 19.50 -4.87 8.65
C PRO A 328 19.56 -5.92 7.55
N TYR A 329 20.53 -5.78 6.64
CA TYR A 329 20.74 -6.73 5.55
C TYR A 329 22.21 -7.07 5.38
N GLU A 330 22.49 -8.38 5.32
CA GLU A 330 23.83 -8.94 5.14
C GLU A 330 23.99 -9.42 3.70
N ILE A 331 23.84 -8.50 2.74
CA ILE A 331 23.96 -8.78 1.30
C ILE A 331 25.22 -8.06 0.78
N PRO A 332 26.34 -8.78 0.54
CA PRO A 332 27.55 -8.17 0.02
C PRO A 332 27.32 -7.50 -1.33
N ASN A 333 27.84 -6.29 -1.50
CA ASN A 333 27.70 -5.48 -2.72
C ASN A 333 26.24 -5.24 -3.15
N ALA A 334 25.31 -5.18 -2.20
CA ALA A 334 23.93 -4.86 -2.50
C ALA A 334 23.81 -3.46 -3.09
N GLU A 335 23.12 -3.35 -4.22
CA GLU A 335 22.58 -2.09 -4.69
C GLU A 335 21.32 -1.77 -3.87
N VAL A 336 21.30 -0.59 -3.25
CA VAL A 336 20.08 -0.04 -2.67
C VAL A 336 19.43 0.88 -3.69
N ARG A 337 18.19 0.60 -4.08
CA ARG A 337 17.43 1.39 -5.05
C ARG A 337 16.03 1.68 -4.55
N TYR A 338 15.51 2.86 -4.84
CA TYR A 338 14.22 3.31 -4.34
C TYR A 338 13.39 3.98 -5.44
N GLY A 339 12.06 3.98 -5.24
CA GLY A 339 11.11 4.60 -6.15
C GLY A 339 11.18 6.13 -6.14
N LEU A 340 11.00 6.72 -7.32
CA LEU A 340 10.86 8.16 -7.57
C LEU A 340 9.63 8.41 -8.46
N PRO A 341 9.13 9.66 -8.54
CA PRO A 341 8.16 10.03 -9.55
C PRO A 341 8.64 9.60 -10.94
N PHE A 342 7.85 8.75 -11.59
CA PHE A 342 8.11 8.23 -12.94
C PHE A 342 9.42 7.43 -13.10
N GLY A 343 10.00 6.87 -12.04
CA GLY A 343 11.21 6.05 -12.16
C GLY A 343 11.80 5.59 -10.84
N SER A 344 13.11 5.36 -10.82
CA SER A 344 13.85 4.93 -9.63
C SER A 344 15.28 5.46 -9.65
N ASN A 345 15.94 5.50 -8.49
CA ASN A 345 17.34 5.85 -8.40
C ASN A 345 18.12 4.91 -7.47
N ALA A 346 19.35 4.60 -7.84
CA ALA A 346 20.29 3.92 -6.95
C ALA A 346 20.77 4.89 -5.87
N ALA A 347 20.97 4.41 -4.65
CA ALA A 347 21.34 5.23 -3.51
C ALA A 347 22.72 5.87 -3.68
N ASP A 348 23.66 5.21 -4.34
CA ASP A 348 25.01 5.71 -4.61
C ASP A 348 25.09 6.67 -5.81
N ARG A 349 24.05 6.69 -6.66
CA ARG A 349 23.98 7.57 -7.83
C ARG A 349 23.44 8.94 -7.44
N LEU A 350 24.32 9.76 -6.89
CA LEU A 350 24.07 11.16 -6.57
C LEU A 350 24.55 12.06 -7.71
N MET A 351 23.82 13.15 -7.96
CA MET A 351 24.25 14.16 -8.93
C MET A 351 25.52 14.87 -8.41
N ALA A 352 26.53 15.01 -9.27
CA ALA A 352 27.75 15.71 -8.90
C ALA A 352 27.46 17.16 -8.49
N ASN A 353 28.21 17.68 -7.52
CA ASN A 353 28.05 19.04 -6.97
C ASN A 353 26.65 19.34 -6.42
N THR A 354 25.92 18.31 -5.97
CA THR A 354 24.66 18.47 -5.24
C THR A 354 24.84 18.24 -3.74
N GLY A 355 23.95 18.84 -2.96
CA GLY A 355 23.98 18.83 -1.51
C GLY A 355 23.04 19.89 -0.95
N PRO A 356 22.86 19.95 0.37
CA PRO A 356 22.11 21.02 1.01
C PRO A 356 22.74 22.39 0.72
N TYR A 357 21.92 23.34 0.28
CA TYR A 357 22.35 24.73 0.06
C TYR A 357 22.64 25.45 1.39
N GLN A 358 21.79 25.21 2.40
CA GLN A 358 22.02 25.65 3.77
C GLN A 358 22.26 24.41 4.65
N VAL A 359 23.38 24.40 5.37
CA VAL A 359 23.83 23.26 6.18
C VAL A 359 23.33 23.32 7.63
N ASP A 360 22.46 24.26 7.95
CA ASP A 360 21.82 24.44 9.25
C ASP A 360 20.54 23.58 9.42
N GLU A 361 19.87 23.23 8.32
CA GLU A 361 18.72 22.32 8.30
C GLU A 361 19.13 20.84 8.23
N ILE A 362 20.14 20.52 7.40
CA ILE A 362 20.65 19.16 7.25
C ILE A 362 22.15 19.17 6.95
N SER A 363 22.91 18.31 7.61
CA SER A 363 24.33 18.15 7.32
C SER A 363 24.55 17.41 6.01
N GLN A 364 25.69 17.65 5.34
CA GLN A 364 26.07 16.89 4.14
C GLN A 364 26.02 15.37 4.39
N GLU A 365 26.52 14.90 5.54
CA GLU A 365 26.49 13.48 5.91
C GLU A 365 25.05 12.95 6.02
N SER A 366 24.17 13.67 6.72
CA SER A 366 22.77 13.24 6.86
C SER A 366 22.04 13.28 5.51
N TRP A 367 22.32 14.26 4.66
CA TRP A 367 21.76 14.35 3.31
C TRP A 367 22.21 13.18 2.43
N LEU A 368 23.49 12.80 2.47
CA LEU A 368 24.02 11.65 1.75
C LEU A 368 23.30 10.34 2.12
N LYS A 369 22.79 10.23 3.36
CA LYS A 369 22.09 9.05 3.88
C LYS A 369 20.57 9.09 3.73
N ALA A 370 19.96 10.28 3.67
CA ALA A 370 18.50 10.44 3.65
C ALA A 370 17.89 10.19 2.26
N ARG A 371 16.80 9.44 2.19
CA ARG A 371 16.04 9.18 0.96
C ARG A 371 14.56 9.40 1.20
N HIS A 372 13.92 10.14 0.31
CA HIS A 372 12.46 10.22 0.21
C HIS A 372 12.03 9.23 -0.88
N ILE A 373 11.49 8.09 -0.46
CA ILE A 373 11.08 7.03 -1.37
C ILE A 373 9.64 7.25 -1.83
N GLN A 374 9.34 6.84 -3.07
CA GLN A 374 7.97 6.68 -3.53
C GLN A 374 7.57 5.21 -3.45
N ASN A 375 6.80 4.86 -2.41
CA ASN A 375 6.21 3.55 -2.14
C ASN A 375 7.18 2.41 -1.79
N TRP A 376 8.42 2.40 -2.28
CA TRP A 376 9.33 1.25 -2.11
C TRP A 376 10.82 1.59 -2.08
N ILE A 377 11.58 0.70 -1.44
CA ILE A 377 13.04 0.60 -1.47
C ILE A 377 13.46 -0.87 -1.56
N HIS A 378 14.49 -1.19 -2.32
CA HIS A 378 15.03 -2.53 -2.54
C HIS A 378 16.51 -2.55 -2.19
N ALA A 379 16.96 -3.61 -1.53
CA ALA A 379 18.37 -3.92 -1.33
C ALA A 379 18.64 -5.32 -1.90
N GLY A 380 19.58 -5.43 -2.85
CA GLY A 380 19.82 -6.69 -3.53
C GLY A 380 20.95 -6.68 -4.52
N THR A 381 21.15 -7.83 -5.13
CA THR A 381 22.13 -8.12 -6.19
C THR A 381 21.40 -8.73 -7.38
N PRO A 382 22.05 -8.94 -8.53
CA PRO A 382 21.46 -9.72 -9.62
C PRO A 382 21.09 -11.17 -9.26
N GLN A 383 21.49 -11.68 -8.08
CA GLN A 383 21.16 -13.02 -7.61
C GLN A 383 19.90 -13.03 -6.75
N TYR A 384 19.78 -12.09 -5.81
CA TYR A 384 18.63 -11.98 -4.92
C TYR A 384 18.60 -10.63 -4.20
N GLY A 385 17.45 -10.30 -3.66
CA GLY A 385 17.27 -9.15 -2.78
C GLY A 385 15.92 -9.16 -2.08
N PHE A 386 15.64 -8.08 -1.36
CA PHE A 386 14.33 -7.83 -0.78
C PHE A 386 13.90 -6.38 -1.01
N THR A 387 12.59 -6.20 -1.11
CA THR A 387 11.90 -4.93 -1.28
C THR A 387 11.09 -4.67 -0.02
N ILE A 388 11.21 -3.45 0.52
CA ILE A 388 10.33 -2.89 1.53
C ILE A 388 9.39 -1.92 0.81
N ALA A 389 8.09 -2.21 0.83
CA ALA A 389 7.06 -1.22 0.55
C ALA A 389 6.71 -0.45 1.83
N SER A 390 6.35 0.82 1.70
CA SER A 390 6.01 1.69 2.83
C SER A 390 4.91 2.69 2.48
N ASP A 391 4.10 3.03 3.48
CA ASP A 391 3.04 4.07 3.40
C ASP A 391 3.56 5.47 3.78
N HIS A 392 4.86 5.59 4.06
CA HIS A 392 5.58 6.82 4.32
C HIS A 392 6.92 6.81 3.56
N GLN A 393 7.58 7.98 3.53
CA GLN A 393 8.58 8.26 2.50
C GLN A 393 10.01 8.33 3.05
N LEU A 394 10.20 8.67 4.32
CA LEU A 394 11.52 9.00 4.83
C LEU A 394 12.30 7.75 5.27
N MET A 395 13.42 7.51 4.60
CA MET A 395 14.38 6.46 4.90
C MET A 395 15.76 7.07 5.17
N LYS A 396 16.56 6.45 6.05
CA LYS A 396 18.00 6.69 6.16
C LYS A 396 18.78 5.42 5.87
N LEU A 397 19.90 5.58 5.18
CA LEU A 397 20.76 4.47 4.76
C LEU A 397 22.08 4.53 5.54
N ASP A 398 22.45 3.41 6.14
CA ASP A 398 23.80 3.13 6.61
C ASP A 398 24.31 1.83 5.96
N ASP A 399 25.58 1.50 6.17
CA ASP A 399 26.18 0.27 5.64
C ASP A 399 25.43 -0.98 6.15
N GLY A 400 24.81 -1.72 5.22
CA GLY A 400 24.04 -2.92 5.56
C GLY A 400 22.75 -2.64 6.33
N LEU A 401 22.22 -1.42 6.32
CA LEU A 401 21.03 -1.06 7.08
C LEU A 401 20.13 -0.04 6.38
N ILE A 402 18.84 -0.37 6.25
CA ILE A 402 17.78 0.59 5.94
C ILE A 402 17.08 0.96 7.24
N ARG A 403 16.97 2.25 7.54
CA ARG A 403 16.20 2.80 8.67
C ARG A 403 14.96 3.49 8.13
N ALA A 404 13.78 3.01 8.49
CA ALA A 404 12.54 3.73 8.22
C ALA A 404 12.23 4.66 9.38
N GLU A 405 12.16 5.96 9.09
CA GLU A 405 11.85 7.00 10.06
C GLU A 405 10.33 7.02 10.29
N MET A 406 9.87 6.72 11.50
CA MET A 406 8.44 6.67 11.82
C MET A 406 7.96 7.97 12.47
N VAL A 407 8.42 8.26 13.68
CA VAL A 407 8.02 9.43 14.47
C VAL A 407 9.26 10.06 15.09
N ARG A 408 9.37 11.39 14.98
CA ARG A 408 10.46 12.18 15.56
C ARG A 408 9.89 13.17 16.57
N GLY A 409 10.17 12.97 17.85
CA GLY A 409 9.87 13.95 18.89
C GLY A 409 10.87 15.09 18.85
N VAL A 410 10.36 16.33 18.77
CA VAL A 410 11.18 17.54 18.84
C VAL A 410 10.77 18.38 20.04
N LYS A 411 11.63 19.32 20.43
CA LYS A 411 11.35 20.17 21.59
C LYS A 411 10.25 21.18 21.29
N TYR A 412 10.36 21.90 20.17
CA TYR A 412 9.41 22.92 19.76
C TYR A 412 9.35 23.05 18.23
N THR A 413 8.37 23.78 17.68
CA THR A 413 8.39 24.16 16.27
C THR A 413 9.31 25.36 15.99
N SER A 414 9.72 25.56 14.73
CA SER A 414 10.46 26.78 14.32
C SER A 414 9.59 28.05 14.37
N VAL A 415 8.26 27.88 14.49
CA VAL A 415 7.29 28.97 14.53
C VAL A 415 7.20 29.54 15.94
N LYS A 416 7.40 30.86 16.04
CA LYS A 416 7.20 31.63 17.27
C LYS A 416 5.76 32.13 17.31
N VAL A 417 5.05 31.78 18.37
CA VAL A 417 3.69 32.26 18.63
C VAL A 417 3.77 33.34 19.69
N VAL A 418 3.29 34.55 19.38
CA VAL A 418 3.20 35.65 20.35
C VAL A 418 1.72 35.86 20.71
N ARG A 419 1.38 35.72 21.99
CA ARG A 419 0.04 35.98 22.54
C ARG A 419 0.17 36.81 23.80
N GLU A 420 -0.49 37.97 23.85
CA GLU A 420 -0.46 38.86 25.03
C GLU A 420 0.99 39.12 25.53
N ASP A 421 1.88 39.43 24.59
CA ASP A 421 3.34 39.62 24.81
C ASP A 421 4.12 38.40 25.33
N GLN A 422 3.48 37.22 25.43
CA GLN A 422 4.16 35.96 25.72
C GLN A 422 4.60 35.26 24.44
N VAL A 423 5.89 34.92 24.38
CA VAL A 423 6.47 34.12 23.29
C VAL A 423 6.40 32.64 23.67
N GLY A 424 5.65 31.87 22.91
CA GLY A 424 5.59 30.41 22.98
C GLY A 424 6.01 29.76 21.67
N SER A 425 6.10 28.43 21.70
CA SER A 425 6.19 27.59 20.52
C SER A 425 5.40 26.30 20.78
N MET A 426 5.12 25.55 19.74
CA MET A 426 4.21 24.40 19.81
C MET A 426 5.01 23.11 19.89
N ASP A 427 4.47 22.14 20.62
CA ASP A 427 5.04 20.79 20.66
C ASP A 427 4.72 20.07 19.34
N TYR A 428 5.68 19.30 18.84
CA TYR A 428 5.50 18.52 17.62
C TYR A 428 6.19 17.15 17.75
N PRO A 429 5.61 16.08 17.18
CA PRO A 429 4.30 16.02 16.55
C PRO A 429 3.17 16.03 17.59
N PRO A 430 1.94 16.39 17.21
CA PRO A 430 0.82 16.43 18.14
C PRO A 430 0.56 15.05 18.77
N PRO A 431 0.03 14.99 20.01
CA PRO A 431 -0.37 13.72 20.62
C PRO A 431 -1.34 12.93 19.75
N GLY A 432 -1.22 11.61 19.78
CA GLY A 432 -2.09 10.69 19.06
C GLY A 432 -1.44 9.36 18.71
N THR A 433 -2.22 8.50 18.08
CA THR A 433 -1.75 7.21 17.59
C THR A 433 -1.24 7.36 16.16
N TYR A 434 0.05 7.08 15.98
CA TYR A 434 0.68 7.02 14.66
C TYR A 434 0.80 5.58 14.22
N VAL A 435 0.39 5.26 12.99
CA VAL A 435 0.50 3.91 12.44
C VAL A 435 1.37 3.96 11.19
N CYS A 436 2.50 3.24 11.24
CA CYS A 436 3.46 3.11 10.15
C CYS A 436 3.40 1.67 9.62
N ARG A 437 3.20 1.49 8.32
CA ARG A 437 3.05 0.16 7.73
C ARG A 437 4.14 -0.13 6.72
N TYR A 438 4.54 -1.40 6.67
CA TYR A 438 5.51 -1.91 5.73
C TYR A 438 5.06 -3.25 5.15
N SER A 439 5.54 -3.57 3.96
CA SER A 439 5.48 -4.92 3.41
C SER A 439 6.84 -5.33 2.89
N LEU A 440 7.34 -6.47 3.36
CA LEU A 440 8.60 -7.04 2.95
C LEU A 440 8.37 -8.19 1.98
N VAL A 441 9.01 -8.12 0.82
CA VAL A 441 8.98 -9.16 -0.23
C VAL A 441 10.39 -9.44 -0.69
N SER A 442 10.75 -10.71 -0.84
CA SER A 442 12.05 -11.12 -1.37
C SER A 442 11.90 -12.01 -2.60
N GLY A 443 12.95 -12.03 -3.41
CA GLY A 443 12.96 -12.78 -4.66
C GLY A 443 14.35 -12.93 -5.23
N ALA A 444 14.46 -13.81 -6.22
CA ALA A 444 15.66 -13.95 -7.01
C ALA A 444 15.76 -12.83 -8.05
N GLY A 445 16.98 -12.38 -8.34
CA GLY A 445 17.24 -11.27 -9.24
C GLY A 445 17.28 -9.90 -8.57
N ASP A 446 17.58 -8.89 -9.39
CA ASP A 446 17.59 -7.49 -8.99
C ASP A 446 16.16 -6.91 -8.86
N TRP A 447 16.08 -5.61 -8.55
CA TRP A 447 14.83 -4.89 -8.39
C TRP A 447 13.90 -4.93 -9.63
N LYS A 448 14.45 -5.09 -10.84
CA LYS A 448 13.67 -5.21 -12.09
C LYS A 448 13.08 -6.61 -12.19
N ALA A 449 13.89 -7.63 -11.95
CA ALA A 449 13.47 -9.03 -11.98
C ALA A 449 12.33 -9.29 -10.98
N VAL A 450 12.44 -8.77 -9.75
CA VAL A 450 11.39 -8.90 -8.72
C VAL A 450 10.27 -7.87 -8.83
N LYS A 451 10.34 -6.96 -9.81
CA LYS A 451 9.38 -5.87 -10.03
C LYS A 451 9.08 -5.06 -8.76
N ALA A 452 10.14 -4.62 -8.07
CA ALA A 452 10.06 -3.97 -6.75
C ALA A 452 9.06 -2.79 -6.70
N TYR A 453 8.96 -2.04 -7.80
CA TYR A 453 7.99 -0.95 -7.95
C TYR A 453 6.53 -1.41 -7.93
N ARG A 454 6.24 -2.60 -8.47
CA ARG A 454 4.90 -3.18 -8.42
C ARG A 454 4.54 -3.57 -6.98
N THR A 455 5.49 -4.05 -6.18
CA THR A 455 5.28 -4.31 -4.74
C THR A 455 4.88 -3.03 -4.01
N GLY A 456 5.67 -1.95 -4.18
CA GLY A 456 5.38 -0.65 -3.56
C GLY A 456 4.03 -0.07 -3.95
N MET A 457 3.76 0.02 -5.26
CA MET A 457 2.51 0.59 -5.76
C MET A 457 1.30 -0.25 -5.36
N SER A 458 1.43 -1.59 -5.34
CA SER A 458 0.36 -2.50 -4.93
C SER A 458 0.01 -2.35 -3.46
N PHE A 459 1.02 -2.14 -2.61
CA PHE A 459 0.86 -1.91 -1.17
C PHE A 459 0.02 -0.66 -0.87
N ASN A 460 0.30 0.46 -1.56
CA ASN A 460 -0.40 1.73 -1.35
C ASN A 460 -1.70 1.90 -2.17
N GLN A 461 -2.01 0.95 -3.07
CA GLN A 461 -3.23 0.94 -3.87
C GLN A 461 -3.85 -0.47 -3.80
N PRO A 462 -4.65 -0.79 -2.76
CA PRO A 462 -5.19 -2.14 -2.56
C PRO A 462 -6.18 -2.55 -3.65
N LEU A 463 -6.52 -3.85 -3.70
CA LEU A 463 -7.67 -4.33 -4.46
C LEU A 463 -8.96 -3.86 -3.78
N ILE A 464 -9.97 -3.51 -4.57
CA ILE A 464 -11.21 -2.87 -4.08
C ILE A 464 -12.40 -3.80 -4.32
N PRO A 465 -12.98 -4.42 -3.28
CA PRO A 465 -14.17 -5.23 -3.43
C PRO A 465 -15.43 -4.37 -3.48
N VAL A 466 -16.36 -4.74 -4.34
CA VAL A 466 -17.70 -4.19 -4.41
C VAL A 466 -18.70 -5.34 -4.39
N SER A 467 -19.49 -5.36 -3.32
CA SER A 467 -20.59 -6.30 -3.13
C SER A 467 -21.85 -5.70 -3.76
N VAL A 468 -22.38 -6.36 -4.79
CA VAL A 468 -23.57 -5.86 -5.51
C VAL A 468 -24.61 -6.95 -5.62
N VAL A 469 -25.84 -6.58 -5.28
CA VAL A 469 -27.03 -7.38 -5.54
C VAL A 469 -27.95 -6.51 -6.36
N ASP A 470 -27.90 -6.69 -7.68
CA ASP A 470 -28.73 -5.98 -8.64
C ASP A 470 -29.31 -6.98 -9.64
N TYR A 471 -30.61 -6.90 -9.89
CA TYR A 471 -31.32 -7.72 -10.87
C TYR A 471 -31.97 -6.85 -11.96
N VAL A 472 -31.85 -5.53 -11.85
CA VAL A 472 -32.50 -4.58 -12.76
C VAL A 472 -31.57 -4.24 -13.92
N SER A 473 -30.28 -4.04 -13.66
CA SER A 473 -29.34 -3.72 -14.74
C SER A 473 -29.13 -4.92 -15.65
N ARG A 474 -29.07 -4.64 -16.96
CA ARG A 474 -28.71 -5.64 -17.96
C ARG A 474 -27.27 -6.12 -17.70
N LYS A 475 -27.11 -7.43 -17.52
CA LYS A 475 -25.80 -8.07 -17.34
C LYS A 475 -25.14 -8.22 -18.72
N VAL A 476 -24.10 -7.44 -18.98
CA VAL A 476 -23.44 -7.34 -20.29
C VAL A 476 -21.93 -7.52 -20.21
N LEU A 477 -21.39 -7.60 -18.99
CA LEU A 477 -19.96 -7.75 -18.76
C LEU A 477 -19.67 -9.15 -18.20
N PRO A 478 -18.57 -9.80 -18.63
CA PRO A 478 -18.21 -11.12 -18.14
C PRO A 478 -17.76 -11.07 -16.67
N PRO A 479 -17.74 -12.21 -15.95
CA PRO A 479 -17.26 -12.30 -14.56
C PRO A 479 -15.83 -11.81 -14.30
N SER A 480 -14.98 -11.73 -15.33
CA SER A 480 -13.65 -11.15 -15.22
C SER A 480 -13.24 -10.47 -16.53
N GLN A 481 -12.65 -9.28 -16.42
CA GLN A 481 -12.22 -8.50 -17.58
C GLN A 481 -11.12 -7.50 -17.21
N SER A 482 -10.15 -7.30 -18.12
CA SER A 482 -9.30 -6.10 -18.12
C SER A 482 -10.00 -4.97 -18.90
N LEU A 483 -10.15 -3.79 -18.28
CA LEU A 483 -10.78 -2.62 -18.91
C LEU A 483 -9.73 -1.73 -19.59
N LEU A 484 -8.48 -1.78 -19.13
CA LEU A 484 -7.33 -1.17 -19.79
C LEU A 484 -6.08 -2.05 -19.61
N SER A 485 -5.36 -2.29 -20.70
CA SER A 485 -4.01 -2.83 -20.68
C SER A 485 -3.10 -2.03 -21.61
N VAL A 486 -1.84 -1.91 -21.21
CA VAL A 486 -0.75 -1.39 -22.03
C VAL A 486 0.30 -2.49 -22.07
N ASP A 487 0.57 -3.01 -23.26
CA ASP A 487 1.51 -4.11 -23.43
C ASP A 487 2.94 -3.64 -23.08
N GLY A 488 3.68 -4.44 -22.31
CA GLY A 488 5.03 -4.12 -21.83
C GLY A 488 5.17 -4.25 -20.32
N ASP A 489 5.96 -5.22 -19.86
CA ASP A 489 6.08 -5.53 -18.42
C ASP A 489 6.75 -4.43 -17.60
N ASN A 490 7.45 -3.51 -18.24
CA ASN A 490 8.13 -2.35 -17.65
C ASN A 490 7.32 -1.05 -17.79
N LEU A 491 6.11 -1.09 -18.34
CA LEU A 491 5.26 0.09 -18.47
C LEU A 491 4.26 0.21 -17.32
N VAL A 492 4.06 1.44 -16.85
CA VAL A 492 3.16 1.76 -15.74
C VAL A 492 2.20 2.87 -16.16
N VAL A 493 0.88 2.60 -16.05
CA VAL A 493 -0.16 3.63 -16.25
C VAL A 493 -0.26 4.51 -15.00
N SER A 494 0.04 5.80 -15.16
CA SER A 494 -0.08 6.79 -14.10
C SER A 494 -1.48 7.39 -14.03
N SER A 495 -2.10 7.70 -15.17
CA SER A 495 -3.42 8.35 -15.22
C SER A 495 -4.26 7.92 -16.42
N LEU A 496 -5.57 7.96 -16.23
CA LEU A 496 -6.59 7.83 -17.26
C LEU A 496 -7.72 8.80 -16.89
N LYS A 497 -7.98 9.80 -17.72
CA LYS A 497 -9.03 10.81 -17.49
C LYS A 497 -9.69 11.24 -18.79
N LYS A 498 -10.90 11.78 -18.73
CA LYS A 498 -11.48 12.49 -19.88
C LYS A 498 -10.57 13.68 -20.23
N LEU A 499 -10.40 14.00 -21.52
CA LEU A 499 -9.71 15.23 -21.93
C LEU A 499 -10.43 16.46 -21.39
N ASP A 500 -9.65 17.47 -20.99
CA ASP A 500 -10.18 18.77 -20.57
C ASP A 500 -10.84 19.50 -21.75
N TYR A 501 -10.23 19.39 -22.93
CA TYR A 501 -10.72 19.99 -24.16
C TYR A 501 -10.99 18.94 -25.24
N GLY A 502 -12.19 19.00 -25.83
CA GLY A 502 -12.60 18.12 -26.92
C GLY A 502 -13.03 16.72 -26.46
N PRO A 503 -13.41 15.85 -27.43
CA PRO A 503 -13.80 14.48 -27.15
C PRO A 503 -12.57 13.59 -26.99
N GLY A 504 -12.60 12.70 -26.00
CA GLY A 504 -11.60 11.66 -25.83
C GLY A 504 -11.15 11.48 -24.40
N ILE A 505 -10.19 10.58 -24.23
CA ILE A 505 -9.63 10.20 -22.95
C ILE A 505 -8.12 10.31 -23.05
N ALA A 506 -7.49 11.02 -22.11
CA ALA A 506 -6.04 11.03 -21.94
C ALA A 506 -5.61 9.81 -21.15
N LEU A 507 -4.68 9.04 -21.71
CA LEU A 507 -3.97 7.96 -21.05
C LEU A 507 -2.49 8.36 -20.91
N ARG A 508 -1.97 8.37 -19.68
CA ARG A 508 -0.54 8.56 -19.42
C ARG A 508 0.07 7.30 -18.85
N PHE A 509 1.19 6.90 -19.43
CA PHE A 509 2.01 5.80 -18.95
C PHE A 509 3.49 6.10 -19.17
N PHE A 510 4.35 5.34 -18.50
CA PHE A 510 5.79 5.57 -18.56
C PHE A 510 6.57 4.27 -18.42
N GLU A 511 7.80 4.28 -18.93
CA GLU A 511 8.76 3.19 -18.80
C GLU A 511 9.52 3.29 -17.47
N TYR A 512 9.58 2.20 -16.71
CA TYR A 512 10.06 2.21 -15.32
C TYR A 512 11.49 1.65 -15.15
N GLU A 513 11.91 0.74 -16.03
CA GLU A 513 13.09 -0.11 -15.86
C GLU A 513 14.34 0.38 -16.60
N GLY A 514 14.25 1.51 -17.31
CA GLY A 514 15.33 2.04 -18.14
C GLY A 514 15.60 1.20 -19.38
N SER A 515 14.61 0.41 -19.84
CA SER A 515 14.72 -0.45 -21.02
C SER A 515 13.64 -0.09 -22.03
N PRO A 516 13.93 0.00 -23.34
CA PRO A 516 12.91 0.34 -24.32
C PRO A 516 11.78 -0.70 -24.35
N ALA A 517 10.57 -0.26 -24.68
CA ALA A 517 9.40 -1.10 -24.82
C ALA A 517 8.58 -0.73 -26.06
N ASN A 518 7.82 -1.67 -26.60
CA ASN A 518 6.79 -1.40 -27.59
C ASN A 518 5.43 -1.57 -26.93
N ALA A 519 4.63 -0.50 -26.92
CA ALA A 519 3.34 -0.47 -26.25
C ALA A 519 2.20 -0.54 -27.26
N THR A 520 1.30 -1.49 -27.06
CA THR A 520 -0.04 -1.48 -27.67
C THR A 520 -1.06 -1.24 -26.57
N VAL A 521 -2.02 -0.34 -26.84
CA VAL A 521 -3.07 -0.01 -25.87
C VAL A 521 -4.33 -0.80 -26.22
N ARG A 522 -4.85 -1.55 -25.25
CA ARG A 522 -6.18 -2.15 -25.32
C ARG A 522 -7.09 -1.48 -24.32
N PHE A 523 -8.18 -0.90 -24.80
CA PHE A 523 -9.17 -0.23 -23.96
C PHE A 523 -10.54 -0.86 -24.20
N LEU A 524 -11.23 -1.25 -23.12
CA LEU A 524 -12.51 -1.94 -23.14
C LEU A 524 -12.52 -3.18 -24.04
N GLY A 525 -11.44 -3.98 -23.97
CA GLY A 525 -11.27 -5.20 -24.75
C GLY A 525 -10.90 -5.02 -26.23
N LYS A 526 -10.72 -3.78 -26.70
CA LYS A 526 -10.38 -3.47 -28.10
C LYS A 526 -9.00 -2.82 -28.20
N GLY A 527 -8.19 -3.27 -29.16
CA GLY A 527 -6.95 -2.58 -29.53
C GLY A 527 -7.25 -1.18 -30.06
N GLN A 528 -6.49 -0.19 -29.62
CA GLN A 528 -6.72 1.22 -29.92
C GLN A 528 -5.67 1.75 -30.90
N VAL A 529 -6.13 2.62 -31.78
CA VAL A 529 -5.26 3.54 -32.52
C VAL A 529 -5.24 4.84 -31.72
N VAL A 530 -4.05 5.33 -31.40
CA VAL A 530 -3.85 6.43 -30.47
C VAL A 530 -3.13 7.59 -31.13
N ARG A 531 -3.31 8.80 -30.60
CA ARG A 531 -2.55 9.98 -31.01
C ARG A 531 -1.75 10.52 -29.84
N GLU A 532 -0.49 10.87 -30.06
CA GLU A 532 0.36 11.40 -29.00
C GLU A 532 0.00 12.85 -28.67
N VAL A 533 -0.04 13.16 -27.38
CA VAL A 533 -0.27 14.51 -26.84
C VAL A 533 0.78 14.82 -25.78
N ASN A 534 1.01 16.10 -25.50
CA ASN A 534 1.91 16.51 -24.43
C ASN A 534 1.22 16.38 -23.05
N MET A 535 1.90 16.79 -21.97
CA MET A 535 1.34 16.68 -20.63
C MET A 535 0.15 17.62 -20.35
N LEU A 536 -0.03 18.64 -21.20
CA LEU A 536 -1.15 19.59 -21.20
C LEU A 536 -2.26 19.17 -22.19
N GLU A 537 -2.18 17.94 -22.72
CA GLU A 537 -3.16 17.36 -23.64
C GLU A 537 -3.19 17.99 -25.05
N GLU A 538 -2.16 18.75 -25.40
CA GLU A 538 -2.03 19.35 -26.73
C GLU A 538 -1.43 18.36 -27.73
N ASP A 539 -1.95 18.33 -28.95
CA ASP A 539 -1.50 17.41 -30.01
C ASP A 539 0.00 17.60 -30.32
N LEU A 540 0.76 16.51 -30.29
CA LEU A 540 2.15 16.51 -30.75
C LEU A 540 2.23 16.27 -32.26
N PRO A 541 3.33 16.68 -32.92
CA PRO A 541 3.58 16.32 -34.31
C PRO A 541 3.60 14.81 -34.48
N GLY A 542 2.73 14.30 -35.36
CA GLY A 542 2.59 12.87 -35.58
C GLY A 542 1.16 12.50 -35.98
N GLY A 543 1.04 11.34 -36.64
CA GLY A 543 -0.24 10.75 -36.96
C GLY A 543 -0.75 9.82 -35.86
N GLU A 544 -1.86 9.18 -36.16
CA GLU A 544 -2.40 8.07 -35.39
C GLU A 544 -1.51 6.81 -35.47
N GLN A 545 -1.36 6.09 -34.36
CA GLN A 545 -0.46 4.94 -34.23
C GLN A 545 -1.13 3.78 -33.48
N SER A 546 -0.95 2.54 -33.95
CA SER A 546 -1.43 1.32 -33.28
C SER A 546 -0.41 0.71 -32.30
N GLY A 547 0.84 1.15 -32.35
CA GLY A 547 1.92 0.75 -31.46
C GLY A 547 2.88 1.90 -31.24
N LEU A 548 3.37 2.04 -30.01
CA LEU A 548 4.21 3.15 -29.56
C LEU A 548 5.56 2.62 -29.11
N ALA A 549 6.65 3.11 -29.70
CA ALA A 549 7.98 2.85 -29.19
C ALA A 549 8.23 3.77 -27.97
N VAL A 550 8.47 3.18 -26.80
CA VAL A 550 8.70 3.89 -25.54
C VAL A 550 10.17 3.78 -25.19
N ARG A 551 10.84 4.92 -25.04
CA ARG A 551 12.27 4.98 -24.67
C ARG A 551 12.46 4.74 -23.16
N PRO A 552 13.67 4.36 -22.72
CA PRO A 552 14.02 4.31 -21.31
C PRO A 552 13.56 5.55 -20.53
N TYR A 553 12.80 5.36 -19.46
CA TYR A 553 12.24 6.41 -18.60
C TYR A 553 11.34 7.44 -19.30
N GLU A 554 10.84 7.16 -20.50
CA GLU A 554 9.97 8.07 -21.24
C GLU A 554 8.57 8.08 -20.63
N ILE A 555 8.02 9.27 -20.43
CA ILE A 555 6.62 9.49 -20.06
C ILE A 555 5.85 9.83 -21.33
N ARG A 556 4.87 9.01 -21.70
CA ARG A 556 3.99 9.24 -22.85
C ARG A 556 2.58 9.55 -22.40
N THR A 557 1.97 10.52 -23.05
CA THR A 557 0.53 10.78 -22.95
C THR A 557 -0.09 10.59 -24.33
N VAL A 558 -1.18 9.83 -24.40
CA VAL A 558 -1.88 9.55 -25.64
C VAL A 558 -3.37 9.78 -25.49
N ARG A 559 -4.00 10.20 -26.58
CA ARG A 559 -5.44 10.34 -26.70
C ARG A 559 -6.05 9.02 -27.18
N LEU A 560 -7.01 8.53 -26.42
CA LEU A 560 -7.93 7.45 -26.78
C LEU A 560 -9.25 8.06 -27.27
N PRO A 561 -9.97 7.38 -28.18
CA PRO A 561 -11.31 7.80 -28.56
C PRO A 561 -12.25 7.78 -27.34
N ALA A 562 -13.16 8.75 -27.28
CA ALA A 562 -14.28 8.69 -26.34
C ALA A 562 -15.18 7.55 -26.80
N GLY A 563 -15.17 6.42 -26.10
CA GLY A 563 -16.06 5.32 -26.40
C GLY A 563 -17.50 5.82 -26.47
N ARG A 564 -18.20 5.47 -27.55
CA ARG A 564 -19.65 5.52 -27.68
C ARG A 564 -20.10 4.24 -28.36
#